data_AF-A0A7X9IDY2-F1
#
_entry.id   AF-A0A7X9IDY2-F1
#
_cell.length_a   1.000
_cell.length_b   1.000
_cell.length_c   1.000
_cell.angle_alpha   90.00
_cell.angle_beta   90.00
_cell.angle_gamma   90.00
#
_symmetry.space_group_name_H-M   'P 1'
#
loop_
_entity.id
_entity.type
_entity.pdbx_description
1 polymer ?
#
loop_
_entity_poly.entity_id
_entity_poly.type
_entity_poly.pdbx_seq_one_letter_code
_entity_poly.pdbx_strand_id
1 'polypeptide(L)' 'ADEPTGNLDPETSDGIIRLLQEINRTGRAVIVATHNYTMLKRYPARTLKCQDGHLTEIMEEENIELL' A
#
# COMPACT_ATOMS: atom_id res chain seq x y z
N ALA A 1 11.79 -6.38 7.75
CA ALA A 1 11.33 -6.11 6.38
C ALA A 1 10.35 -4.96 6.49
N ASP A 2 10.60 -3.86 5.78
CA ASP A 2 9.75 -2.65 5.84
C ASP A 2 8.45 -2.82 5.02
N GLU A 3 8.41 -3.85 4.18
CA GLU A 3 7.23 -4.25 3.42
C GLU A 3 6.58 -5.51 4.03
N PRO A 4 5.26 -5.48 4.29
CA PRO A 4 4.55 -6.58 4.95
C PRO A 4 4.33 -7.81 4.07
N THR A 5 4.55 -7.70 2.75
CA THR A 5 4.28 -8.73 1.74
C THR A 5 5.54 -9.25 1.03
N GLY A 6 6.72 -8.81 1.43
CA GLY A 6 7.97 -9.22 0.76
C GLY A 6 8.19 -10.73 0.82
N ASN A 7 8.46 -11.37 -0.33
CA ASN A 7 8.67 -12.82 -0.51
C ASN A 7 7.46 -13.72 -0.20
N LEU A 8 6.26 -13.16 -0.09
CA LEU A 8 5.04 -13.96 0.07
C LEU A 8 4.37 -14.21 -1.28
N ASP A 9 3.64 -15.31 -1.37
CA ASP A 9 2.80 -15.56 -2.53
C ASP A 9 1.64 -14.53 -2.59
N PRO A 10 1.01 -14.34 -3.76
CA PRO A 10 -0.04 -13.34 -3.93
C PRO A 10 -1.27 -13.54 -3.02
N GLU A 11 -1.61 -14.78 -2.67
CA GLU A 11 -2.78 -15.10 -1.83
C GLU A 11 -2.53 -14.72 -0.38
N THR A 12 -1.37 -15.12 0.16
CA THR A 12 -0.96 -14.74 1.52
C THR A 12 -0.84 -13.22 1.65
N SER A 13 -0.29 -12.57 0.62
CA SER A 13 -0.18 -11.10 0.58
C SER A 13 -1.54 -10.41 0.66
N ASP A 14 -2.53 -10.86 -0.11
CA ASP A 14 -3.91 -10.36 -0.11
C ASP A 14 -4.54 -10.47 1.29
N GLY A 15 -4.35 -11.62 1.95
CA GLY A 15 -4.83 -11.87 3.31
C GLY A 15 -4.25 -10.90 4.35
N ILE A 16 -2.94 -10.64 4.30
CA ILE A 16 -2.28 -9.69 5.21
C ILE A 16 -2.85 -8.28 5.04
N ILE A 17 -3.04 -7.82 3.80
CA ILE A 17 -3.57 -6.48 3.55
C ILE A 17 -4.99 -6.33 4.05
N ARG A 18 -5.84 -7.35 3.87
CA ARG A 18 -7.19 -7.36 4.44
C ARG A 18 -7.18 -7.26 5.95
N LEU A 19 -6.31 -8.02 6.62
CA LEU A 19 -6.15 -7.94 8.08
C LEU A 19 -5.72 -6.54 8.52
N LEU A 20 -4.76 -5.94 7.83
CA LEU A 20 -4.31 -4.57 8.10
C LEU A 20 -5.44 -3.54 7.90
N GLN A 21 -6.30 -3.71 6.90
CA GLN A 21 -7.49 -2.89 6.71
C GLN A 21 -8.52 -3.08 7.83
N GLU A 22 -8.75 -4.30 8.29
CA GLU A 22 -9.62 -4.57 9.44
C GLU A 22 -9.11 -3.89 10.70
N ILE A 23 -7.80 -3.98 10.97
CA ILE A 23 -7.15 -3.25 12.06
C ILE A 23 -7.35 -1.74 11.88
N ASN A 24 -7.16 -1.20 10.68
CA ASN A 24 -7.40 0.22 10.44
C ASN A 24 -8.83 0.66 10.75
N ARG A 25 -9.83 -0.16 10.36
CA ARG A 25 -11.25 0.09 10.63
C ARG A 25 -11.62 0.12 12.12
N THR A 26 -10.77 -0.41 12.99
CA THR A 26 -10.93 -0.30 14.45
C THR A 26 -10.45 1.03 15.04
N GLY A 27 -10.15 2.03 14.19
CA GLY A 27 -9.69 3.37 14.62
C GLY A 27 -8.18 3.47 14.80
N ARG A 28 -7.41 2.49 14.30
CA ARG A 28 -5.95 2.46 14.38
C ARG A 28 -5.35 2.99 13.09
N ALA A 29 -4.33 3.84 13.19
CA ALA A 29 -3.56 4.23 12.01
C ALA A 29 -2.67 3.06 11.56
N VAL A 30 -2.71 2.76 10.25
CA VAL A 30 -1.85 1.75 9.63
C VAL A 30 -1.13 2.42 8.46
N ILE A 31 0.19 2.25 8.41
CA ILE A 31 1.04 2.73 7.31
C ILE A 31 1.70 1.49 6.71
N VAL A 32 1.60 1.37 5.38
CA VAL A 32 2.21 0.27 4.62
C VAL A 32 3.18 0.89 3.62
N ALA A 33 4.43 0.42 3.64
CA ALA A 33 5.38 0.69 2.58
C ALA A 33 5.39 -0.52 1.63
N THR A 34 5.24 -0.27 0.33
CA THR A 34 5.27 -1.32 -0.69
C THR A 34 5.82 -0.77 -1.99
N HIS A 35 6.46 -1.63 -2.77
CA HIS A 35 6.83 -1.36 -4.16
C HIS A 35 5.86 -2.04 -5.15
N ASN A 36 4.79 -2.69 -4.64
CA ASN A 36 3.83 -3.43 -5.45
C ASN A 36 2.66 -2.52 -5.87
N TYR A 37 2.74 -1.95 -7.06
CA TYR A 37 1.70 -1.07 -7.61
C TYR A 37 0.36 -1.77 -7.86
N THR A 38 0.38 -3.07 -8.16
CA THR A 38 -0.85 -3.86 -8.35
C THR A 38 -1.67 -3.90 -7.06
N MET A 39 -0.99 -3.94 -5.91
CA MET A 39 -1.63 -3.89 -4.60
C MET A 39 -2.28 -2.53 -4.35
N LEU A 40 -1.62 -1.42 -4.70
CA LEU A 40 -2.19 -0.07 -4.56
C LEU A 40 -3.47 0.08 -5.39
N LYS A 41 -3.51 -0.48 -6.61
CA LYS A 41 -4.73 -0.49 -7.44
C LYS A 41 -5.84 -1.34 -6.84
N ARG A 42 -5.52 -2.49 -6.23
CA ARG A 42 -6.50 -3.40 -5.62
C ARG A 42 -7.07 -2.84 -4.31
N TYR A 43 -6.27 -2.09 -3.57
CA TYR A 43 -6.61 -1.56 -2.25
C TYR A 43 -6.37 -0.05 -2.21
N PRO A 44 -7.26 0.74 -2.83
CA PRO A 44 -7.13 2.18 -2.86
C PRO A 44 -7.15 2.73 -1.43
N ALA A 45 -6.14 3.54 -1.13
CA ALA A 45 -5.98 4.24 0.13
C ALA A 45 -5.19 5.53 -0.12
N ARG A 46 -5.14 6.40 0.90
CA ARG A 46 -4.26 7.57 0.85
C ARG A 46 -2.82 7.11 0.55
N THR A 47 -2.28 7.55 -0.58
CA THR A 47 -1.00 7.07 -1.09
C THR A 47 0.00 8.21 -1.15
N LEU A 48 1.18 7.97 -0.59
CA LEU A 48 2.32 8.88 -0.63
C LEU A 48 3.44 8.22 -1.44
N LYS A 49 3.91 8.90 -2.49
CA LYS A 49 5.11 8.48 -3.21
C LYS A 49 6.33 9.01 -2.49
N CYS A 50 7.28 8.12 -2.20
CA CYS A 50 8.60 8.50 -1.73
C CYS A 50 9.57 8.46 -2.92
N GLN A 51 10.11 9.61 -3.32
CA GLN A 51 11.08 9.71 -4.40
C GLN A 51 12.07 10.84 -4.10
N ASP A 52 13.35 10.61 -4.34
CA ASP A 52 14.43 11.61 -4.19
C ASP A 52 14.45 12.28 -2.79
N GLY A 53 14.09 11.52 -1.74
CA GLY A 53 14.01 12.03 -0.37
C GLY A 53 12.76 12.87 -0.06
N HIS A 54 11.83 12.98 -1.01
CA HIS A 54 10.58 13.72 -0.85
C HIS A 54 9.36 12.80 -0.82
N LEU A 55 8.37 13.16 0.00
CA LEU A 55 7.06 12.52 0.05
C LEU A 55 6.03 13.42 -0.63
N THR A 56 5.35 12.91 -1.66
CA THR A 56 4.27 13.60 -2.36
C THR A 56 3.00 12.77 -2.32
N GLU A 57 1.88 13.43 -2.02
CA GLU A 57 0.57 12.78 -2.06
C GLU A 57 0.12 12.62 -3.51
N ILE A 58 -0.25 11.40 -3.88
CA ILE A 58 -0.78 11.11 -5.21
C ILE A 58 -2.29 11.14 -5.12
N MET A 59 -2.89 12.06 -5.86
CA MET A 59 -4.32 12.12 -6.10
C MET A 59 -4.57 11.50 -7.48
N GLU A 60 -5.52 10.56 -7.57
CA GLU A 60 -6.00 9.84 -8.77
C GLU A 60 -5.30 8.53 -9.18
N GLU A 61 -6.13 7.56 -9.58
CA GLU A 61 -5.76 6.21 -10.03
C GLU A 61 -4.93 6.21 -11.33
N GLU A 62 -5.09 7.23 -12.19
CA GLU A 62 -4.32 7.41 -13.43
C GLU A 62 -2.82 7.67 -13.19
N ASN A 63 -2.46 8.26 -12.05
CA ASN A 63 -1.06 8.56 -11.73
C ASN A 63 -0.28 7.33 -11.22
N ILE A 64 -0.96 6.26 -10.81
CA ILE A 64 -0.32 5.03 -10.33
C ILE A 64 0.27 4.23 -11.51
N GLU A 65 -0.21 4.43 -12.74
CA GLU A 65 0.39 3.82 -13.94
C GLU A 65 1.74 4.39 -14.33
N LEU A 66 2.08 5.59 -13.83
CA LEU A 66 3.34 6.27 -14.06
C LEU A 66 4.35 6.09 -12.92
N LEU A 67 4.02 5.27 -11.92
CA LEU A 67 4.91 4.86 -10.83
C LEU A 67 5.65 3.57 -11.17
#